data_AF-W6QN93-F1
#
_entry.id   AF-W6QN93-F1
#
_cell.length_a   1.000
_cell.length_b   1.000
_cell.length_c   1.000
_cell.angle_alpha   90.00
_cell.angle_beta   90.00
_cell.angle_gamma   90.00
#
_symmetry.space_group_name_H-M   'P 1'
#
loop_
_entity.id
_entity.type
_entity.pdbx_description
1 polymer ?
#
loop_
_entity_poly.entity_id
_entity_poly.type
_entity_poly.pdbx_seq_one_letter_code
_entity_poly.pdbx_strand_id
1 'polypeptide(L)'
;MLGLFVSIVGVAPSGAIKRNFYLPLTAMYANWCNTLAAPVPTMYNCTWIAYGPGKGTFFLGASLKGVRSPHSITGPWNEVIQEGRFALINDAAMIESGNTMKNCPEQRENDTFIRFGNCAETYPFVHLFHGNPAAVHGIALQRQGVLPANYEDSLSGSVWQNVRPLCANCRELTQMRRGCVANFDPLADASGAPP
;
A
#
# COMPACT_ATOMS: atom_id res chain seq x y z
N MET A 1 6.20 -6.03 10.76
CA MET A 1 7.06 -7.21 10.49
C MET A 1 6.38 -8.26 9.63
N LEU A 2 5.13 -8.67 9.88
CA LEU A 2 4.47 -9.73 9.10
C LEU A 2 4.48 -9.48 7.58
N GLY A 3 4.19 -8.25 7.14
CA GLY A 3 4.23 -7.90 5.71
C GLY A 3 5.61 -8.14 5.09
N LEU A 4 6.69 -7.66 5.74
CA LEU A 4 8.07 -7.91 5.32
C LEU A 4 8.37 -9.41 5.26
N PHE A 5 8.02 -10.17 6.31
CA PHE A 5 8.27 -11.62 6.36
C PHE A 5 7.63 -12.34 5.17
N VAL A 6 6.34 -12.12 4.92
CA VAL A 6 5.64 -12.75 3.78
C VAL A 6 6.24 -12.31 2.44
N SER A 7 6.74 -11.08 2.34
CA SER A 7 7.35 -10.53 1.13
C SER A 7 8.73 -11.11 0.80
N ILE A 8 9.46 -11.63 1.79
CA ILE A 8 10.79 -12.21 1.59
C ILE A 8 10.78 -13.74 1.48
N VAL A 9 9.69 -14.40 1.89
CA VAL A 9 9.60 -15.87 1.92
C VAL A 9 9.51 -16.48 0.51
N GLY A 10 9.10 -15.72 -0.51
CA GLY A 10 9.12 -16.22 -1.89
C GLY A 10 8.63 -15.23 -2.93
N VAL A 11 8.68 -15.67 -4.19
CA VAL A 11 8.12 -14.95 -5.34
C VAL A 11 6.71 -15.46 -5.65
N ALA A 12 5.92 -14.63 -6.33
CA ALA A 12 4.61 -15.04 -6.82
C ALA A 12 4.73 -16.21 -7.81
N PRO A 13 3.77 -17.15 -7.82
CA PRO A 13 3.77 -18.28 -8.74
C PRO A 13 3.63 -17.81 -10.20
N SER A 14 4.03 -18.67 -11.13
CA SER A 14 3.81 -18.40 -12.57
C SER A 14 2.31 -18.24 -12.86
N GLY A 15 1.95 -17.22 -13.64
CA GLY A 15 0.55 -16.88 -13.92
C GLY A 15 -0.16 -16.11 -12.81
N ALA A 16 0.55 -15.68 -11.77
CA ALA A 16 0.01 -14.77 -10.76
C ALA A 16 -0.43 -13.45 -11.41
N ILE A 17 -1.68 -13.09 -11.16
CA ILE A 17 -2.30 -11.82 -11.53
C ILE A 17 -3.01 -11.24 -10.30
N LYS A 18 -3.49 -10.00 -10.43
CA LYS A 18 -4.24 -9.32 -9.37
C LYS A 18 -5.33 -10.19 -8.76
N ARG A 19 -6.14 -10.84 -9.60
CA ARG A 19 -7.33 -11.58 -9.18
C ARG A 19 -7.03 -12.91 -8.48
N ASN A 20 -6.11 -13.70 -9.01
CA ASN A 20 -5.88 -15.07 -8.52
C ASN A 20 -4.82 -15.15 -7.40
N PHE A 21 -4.03 -14.08 -7.20
CA PHE A 21 -2.92 -14.11 -6.25
C PHE A 21 -2.83 -12.83 -5.41
N TYR A 22 -2.58 -11.66 -6.02
CA TYR A 22 -2.20 -10.47 -5.23
C TYR A 22 -3.33 -9.92 -4.37
N LEU A 23 -4.58 -9.89 -4.86
CA LEU A 23 -5.73 -9.45 -4.08
C LEU A 23 -6.11 -10.47 -2.98
N PRO A 24 -6.23 -11.79 -3.27
CA PRO A 24 -6.40 -12.80 -2.21
C PRO A 24 -5.30 -12.76 -1.16
N LEU A 25 -4.04 -12.61 -1.56
CA LEU A 25 -2.89 -12.46 -0.66
C LEU A 25 -3.02 -11.21 0.22
N THR A 26 -3.43 -10.08 -0.36
CA THR A 26 -3.68 -8.84 0.40
C THR A 26 -4.79 -9.03 1.41
N ALA A 27 -5.89 -9.70 1.03
CA ALA A 27 -7.02 -9.96 1.92
C ALA A 27 -6.66 -10.92 3.06
N MET A 28 -5.91 -11.98 2.76
CA MET A 28 -5.38 -12.91 3.77
C MET A 28 -4.45 -12.18 4.75
N TYR A 29 -3.52 -11.38 4.23
CA TYR A 29 -2.62 -10.57 5.05
C TYR A 29 -3.38 -9.58 5.95
N ALA A 30 -4.41 -8.95 5.41
CA ALA A 30 -5.28 -8.05 6.15
C ALA A 30 -6.05 -8.76 7.28
N ASN A 31 -6.56 -9.97 7.02
CA ASN A 31 -7.20 -10.80 8.04
C ASN A 31 -6.23 -11.17 9.17
N TRP A 32 -5.01 -11.59 8.86
CA TRP A 32 -3.99 -11.84 9.89
C TRP A 32 -3.66 -10.58 10.69
N CYS A 33 -3.56 -9.42 10.03
CA CYS A 33 -3.34 -8.16 10.74
C CYS A 33 -4.51 -7.80 11.66
N ASN A 34 -5.76 -8.02 11.23
CA ASN A 34 -6.95 -7.82 12.06
C ASN A 34 -6.95 -8.70 13.31
N THR A 35 -6.42 -9.92 13.21
CA THR A 35 -6.34 -10.86 14.34
C THR A 35 -5.16 -10.56 15.28
N LEU A 36 -4.01 -10.16 14.72
CA LEU A 36 -2.75 -10.07 15.46
C LEU A 36 -2.42 -8.66 15.98
N ALA A 37 -3.03 -7.61 15.42
CA ALA A 37 -2.67 -6.23 15.74
C ALA A 37 -3.76 -5.50 16.51
N ALA A 38 -3.34 -4.73 17.52
CA ALA A 38 -4.16 -3.70 18.17
C ALA A 38 -3.29 -2.43 18.35
N PRO A 39 -3.64 -1.29 17.72
CA PRO A 39 -4.78 -1.07 16.83
C PRO A 39 -4.66 -1.78 15.48
N VAL A 40 -5.83 -2.04 14.88
CA VAL A 40 -5.96 -2.71 13.58
C VAL A 40 -5.70 -1.71 12.44
N PRO A 41 -4.87 -2.06 11.42
CA PRO A 41 -4.66 -1.23 10.24
C PRO A 41 -5.96 -0.89 9.50
N THR A 42 -5.98 0.30 8.91
CA THR A 42 -7.11 0.81 8.11
C THR A 42 -6.92 0.53 6.62
N MET A 43 -5.66 0.42 6.19
CA MET A 43 -5.26 0.21 4.80
C MET A 43 -4.24 -0.92 4.74
N TYR A 44 -4.38 -1.75 3.71
CA TYR A 44 -3.48 -2.83 3.35
C TYR A 44 -3.03 -2.63 1.91
N ASN A 45 -1.84 -3.07 1.58
CA ASN A 45 -1.30 -2.97 0.24
C ASN A 45 -0.53 -4.23 -0.13
N CYS A 46 -0.62 -4.59 -1.40
CA CYS A 46 0.36 -5.44 -2.08
C CYS A 46 0.83 -4.70 -3.32
N THR A 47 2.14 -4.58 -3.47
CA THR A 47 2.81 -4.03 -4.65
C THR A 47 3.72 -5.12 -5.23
N TRP A 48 3.83 -5.23 -6.55
CA TRP A 48 4.62 -6.27 -7.20
C TRP A 48 5.23 -5.81 -8.52
N ILE A 49 6.23 -6.55 -9.00
CA ILE A 49 6.82 -6.38 -10.33
C ILE A 49 6.08 -7.30 -11.30
N ALA A 50 5.37 -6.73 -12.28
CA ALA A 50 4.51 -7.48 -13.19
C ALA A 50 5.26 -8.09 -14.38
N TYR A 51 6.35 -7.45 -14.82
CA TYR A 51 7.13 -7.88 -15.98
C TYR A 51 8.61 -7.44 -15.89
N GLY A 52 9.46 -8.06 -16.70
CA GLY A 52 10.90 -7.79 -16.72
C GLY A 52 11.67 -8.44 -15.55
N PRO A 53 12.91 -7.98 -15.29
CA PRO A 53 13.73 -8.47 -14.18
C PRO A 53 13.01 -8.33 -12.83
N GLY A 54 12.99 -9.40 -12.03
CA GLY A 54 12.29 -9.42 -10.74
C GLY A 54 10.78 -9.65 -10.84
N LYS A 55 10.24 -10.02 -12.02
CA LYS A 55 8.82 -10.41 -12.16
C LYS A 55 8.42 -11.40 -11.07
N GLY A 56 7.29 -11.10 -10.41
CA GLY A 56 6.74 -11.91 -9.34
C GLY A 56 7.25 -11.53 -7.95
N THR A 57 8.30 -10.72 -7.82
CA THR A 57 8.65 -10.10 -6.53
C THR A 57 7.51 -9.19 -6.09
N PHE A 58 7.06 -9.34 -4.85
CA PHE A 58 5.99 -8.54 -4.27
C PHE A 58 6.36 -8.09 -2.86
N PHE A 59 5.67 -7.06 -2.39
CA PHE A 59 5.84 -6.52 -1.06
C PHE A 59 4.50 -6.09 -0.46
N LEU A 60 4.27 -6.49 0.79
CA LEU A 60 3.06 -6.22 1.55
C LEU A 60 3.26 -5.06 2.52
N GLY A 61 2.25 -4.20 2.60
CA GLY A 61 2.25 -3.03 3.45
C GLY A 61 0.94 -2.87 4.20
N ALA A 62 0.99 -2.23 5.36
CA ALA A 62 -0.18 -1.85 6.12
C ALA A 62 0.02 -0.47 6.73
N SER A 63 -1.08 0.25 6.93
CA SER A 63 -1.09 1.56 7.57
C SER A 63 -2.28 1.71 8.50
N LEU A 64 -2.04 2.41 9.60
CA LEU A 64 -3.04 2.86 10.56
C LEU A 64 -3.67 4.22 10.16
N LYS A 65 -3.52 4.71 8.91
CA LYS A 65 -4.02 6.03 8.47
C LYS A 65 -3.61 7.18 9.39
N GLY A 66 -2.41 7.09 9.96
CA GLY A 66 -1.91 8.08 10.91
C GLY A 66 -2.68 8.13 12.24
N VAL A 67 -3.22 6.99 12.73
CA VAL A 67 -3.77 6.86 14.09
C VAL A 67 -2.90 7.63 15.07
N ARG A 68 -3.53 8.60 15.73
CA ARG A 68 -2.95 9.33 16.84
C ARG A 68 -3.31 8.55 18.10
N SER A 69 -2.42 7.69 18.56
CA SER A 69 -2.52 7.30 19.97
C SER A 69 -2.25 8.56 20.80
N PRO A 70 -3.03 8.82 21.85
CA PRO A 70 -2.79 9.93 22.76
C PRO A 70 -1.31 9.94 23.19
N HIS A 71 -0.74 11.14 23.28
CA HIS A 71 0.63 11.30 23.78
C HIS A 71 0.78 10.72 25.19
N SER A 72 -0.29 10.71 25.98
CA SER A 72 -0.35 10.05 27.29
C SER A 72 -0.18 8.52 27.24
N ILE A 73 -0.43 7.86 26.12
CA ILE A 73 -0.34 6.40 25.97
C ILE A 73 1.00 5.99 25.33
N THR A 74 1.46 6.74 24.34
CA THR A 74 2.64 6.34 23.52
C THR A 74 3.81 7.31 23.62
N GLY A 75 3.67 8.41 24.35
CA GLY A 75 4.64 9.49 24.36
C GLY A 75 4.92 10.00 22.93
N PRO A 76 6.18 10.35 22.59
CA PRO A 76 6.54 10.84 21.27
C PRO A 76 6.64 9.73 20.22
N TRP A 77 6.46 8.46 20.60
CA TRP A 77 6.77 7.32 19.73
C TRP A 77 6.01 7.32 18.41
N ASN A 78 4.76 7.76 18.42
CA ASN A 78 3.98 7.89 17.20
C ASN A 78 4.61 8.86 16.19
N GLU A 79 5.16 9.97 16.65
CA GLU A 79 5.82 10.94 15.77
C GLU A 79 7.16 10.41 15.28
N VAL A 80 7.96 9.79 16.17
CA VAL A 80 9.23 9.15 15.80
C VAL A 80 9.05 8.09 14.71
N ILE A 81 8.01 7.24 14.81
CA ILE A 81 7.72 6.25 13.78
C ILE A 81 7.28 6.91 12.48
N GLN A 82 6.44 7.94 12.53
CA GLN A 82 5.98 8.64 11.34
C GLN A 82 7.12 9.35 10.61
N GLU A 83 8.04 9.96 11.35
CA GLU A 83 9.25 10.59 10.84
C GLU A 83 10.22 9.56 10.27
N GLY A 84 10.46 8.45 10.98
CA GLY A 84 11.30 7.36 10.48
C GLY A 84 10.80 6.80 9.15
N ARG A 85 9.47 6.69 8.99
CA ARG A 85 8.87 6.27 7.71
C ARG A 85 9.03 7.31 6.61
N PHE A 86 8.87 8.59 6.93
CA PHE A 86 9.10 9.67 5.96
C PHE A 86 10.57 9.73 5.53
N ALA A 87 11.51 9.52 6.46
CA ALA A 87 12.94 9.53 6.18
C ALA A 87 13.34 8.52 5.08
N LEU A 88 12.64 7.38 4.98
CA LEU A 88 12.89 6.38 3.93
C LEU A 88 12.61 6.89 2.51
N ILE A 89 11.75 7.90 2.36
CA ILE A 89 11.37 8.47 1.07
C ILE A 89 11.88 9.90 0.88
N ASN A 90 12.54 10.47 1.89
CA ASN A 90 13.02 11.85 1.89
C ASN A 90 14.41 11.97 1.25
N ASP A 91 14.49 11.68 -0.04
CA ASP A 91 15.72 11.82 -0.82
C ASP A 91 15.72 13.08 -1.70
N ALA A 92 16.67 13.17 -2.63
CA ALA A 92 16.84 14.34 -3.50
C ALA A 92 15.56 14.71 -4.27
N ALA A 93 14.79 13.74 -4.74
CA ALA A 93 13.54 14.00 -5.47
C ALA A 93 12.46 14.57 -4.54
N MET A 94 12.38 14.07 -3.30
CA MET A 94 11.47 14.64 -2.30
C MET A 94 11.86 16.09 -1.96
N ILE A 95 13.15 16.36 -1.78
CA ILE A 95 13.67 17.71 -1.49
C ILE A 95 13.34 18.67 -2.64
N GLU A 96 13.60 18.26 -3.88
CA GLU A 96 13.35 19.08 -5.08
C GLU A 96 11.85 19.44 -5.23
N SER A 97 10.96 18.51 -4.87
CA SER A 97 9.51 18.78 -4.90
C SER A 97 9.03 19.79 -3.86
N GLY A 98 9.84 20.11 -2.86
CA GLY A 98 9.44 20.95 -1.72
C GLY A 98 8.41 20.31 -0.77
N ASN A 99 8.06 19.04 -0.99
CA ASN A 99 7.17 18.31 -0.10
C ASN A 99 7.86 17.98 1.23
N THR A 100 7.07 18.01 2.31
CA THR A 100 7.51 17.56 3.63
C THR A 100 6.52 16.53 4.16
N MET A 101 6.84 15.90 5.30
CA MET A 101 5.92 14.98 5.95
C MET A 101 4.53 15.60 6.25
N LYS A 102 4.49 16.89 6.62
CA LYS A 102 3.27 17.60 7.04
C LYS A 102 2.67 18.45 5.91
N ASN A 103 3.49 19.15 5.14
CA ASN A 103 3.08 19.85 3.93
C ASN A 103 3.24 18.94 2.71
N CYS A 104 2.20 18.17 2.40
CA CYS A 104 2.20 17.14 1.36
C CYS A 104 0.90 17.19 0.52
N PRO A 105 0.86 16.55 -0.65
CA PRO A 105 -0.30 16.59 -1.56
C PRO A 105 -1.61 16.22 -0.88
N GLU A 106 -1.63 15.16 -0.07
CA GLU A 106 -2.86 14.69 0.58
C GLU A 106 -3.43 15.70 1.59
N GLN A 107 -2.56 16.46 2.26
CA GLN A 107 -2.98 17.54 3.16
C GLN A 107 -3.49 18.75 2.37
N ARG A 108 -2.89 19.07 1.22
CA ARG A 108 -3.26 20.24 0.41
C ARG A 108 -4.52 20.01 -0.43
N GLU A 109 -4.70 18.81 -0.98
CA GLU A 109 -5.78 18.48 -1.90
C GLU A 109 -7.07 18.07 -1.17
N ASN A 110 -6.94 17.30 -0.10
CA ASN A 110 -8.07 16.60 0.53
C ASN A 110 -8.28 17.00 2.00
N ASP A 111 -7.49 17.95 2.52
CA ASP A 111 -7.50 18.39 3.92
C ASP A 111 -7.47 17.22 4.93
N THR A 112 -6.72 16.16 4.61
CA THR A 112 -6.59 15.00 5.51
C THR A 112 -5.28 15.04 6.28
N PHE A 113 -5.31 14.52 7.50
CA PHE A 113 -4.14 14.41 8.36
C PHE A 113 -3.19 13.25 7.99
N ILE A 114 -3.29 12.69 6.78
CA ILE A 114 -2.42 11.60 6.34
C ILE A 114 -1.04 12.18 5.97
N ARG A 115 -0.08 12.04 6.88
CA ARG A 115 1.30 12.45 6.68
C ARG A 115 1.96 11.69 5.52
N PHE A 116 2.85 12.36 4.77
CA PHE A 116 3.63 11.71 3.72
C PHE A 116 4.51 10.58 4.31
N GLY A 117 4.68 9.46 3.60
CA GLY A 117 5.43 8.29 4.05
C GLY A 117 4.64 7.39 5.02
N ASN A 118 3.39 7.72 5.32
CA ASN A 118 2.60 6.97 6.30
C ASN A 118 1.46 6.15 5.67
N CYS A 119 1.44 6.07 4.34
CA CYS A 119 0.54 5.20 3.57
C CYS A 119 1.03 3.75 3.60
N ALA A 120 0.12 2.79 3.36
CA ALA A 120 0.45 1.35 3.41
C ALA A 120 1.52 0.98 2.36
N GLU A 121 1.51 1.71 1.24
CA GLU A 121 2.35 1.59 0.06
C GLU A 121 3.81 2.01 0.30
N THR A 122 4.11 2.77 1.36
CA THR A 122 5.43 3.42 1.54
C THR A 122 6.60 2.42 1.54
N TYR A 123 6.54 1.39 2.38
CA TYR A 123 7.57 0.35 2.40
C TYR A 123 7.64 -0.44 1.09
N PRO A 124 6.50 -0.94 0.54
CA PRO A 124 6.49 -1.55 -0.78
C PRO A 124 7.17 -0.70 -1.87
N PHE A 125 6.92 0.61 -1.89
CA PHE A 125 7.50 1.54 -2.85
C PHE A 125 9.00 1.69 -2.66
N VAL A 126 9.47 1.85 -1.42
CA VAL A 126 10.90 1.88 -1.09
C VAL A 126 11.57 0.62 -1.61
N HIS A 127 10.98 -0.56 -1.45
CA HIS A 127 11.64 -1.80 -1.87
C HIS A 127 11.59 -2.08 -3.38
N LEU A 128 10.51 -1.71 -4.07
CA LEU A 128 10.26 -2.17 -5.44
C LEU A 128 10.61 -1.14 -6.53
N PHE A 129 10.75 0.15 -6.20
CA PHE A 129 11.07 1.19 -7.19
C PHE A 129 12.56 1.31 -7.55
N HIS A 130 13.45 0.46 -7.03
CA HIS A 130 14.89 0.51 -7.32
C HIS A 130 15.29 -0.03 -8.71
N GLY A 131 14.39 -0.72 -9.42
CA GLY A 131 14.67 -1.39 -10.70
C GLY A 131 13.99 -0.72 -11.89
N ASN A 132 12.89 -1.32 -12.36
CA ASN A 132 12.04 -0.78 -13.41
C ASN A 132 10.71 -0.27 -12.82
N PRO A 133 10.62 1.01 -12.43
CA PRO A 133 9.41 1.58 -11.85
C PRO A 133 8.14 1.43 -12.69
N ALA A 134 8.27 1.41 -14.02
CA ALA A 134 7.13 1.25 -14.92
C ALA A 134 6.53 -0.17 -14.86
N ALA A 135 7.29 -1.16 -14.40
CA ALA A 135 6.83 -2.54 -14.20
C ALA A 135 6.21 -2.79 -12.82
N VAL A 136 6.19 -1.78 -11.95
CA VAL A 136 5.61 -1.89 -10.61
C VAL A 136 4.11 -1.65 -10.69
N HIS A 137 3.35 -2.61 -10.16
CA HIS A 137 1.89 -2.58 -10.01
C HIS A 137 1.53 -2.70 -8.54
N GLY A 138 0.31 -2.31 -8.17
CA GLY A 138 -0.12 -2.49 -6.80
C GLY A 138 -1.61 -2.34 -6.59
N ILE A 139 -2.04 -2.77 -5.41
CA ILE A 139 -3.43 -2.71 -4.98
C ILE A 139 -3.45 -2.23 -3.53
N ALA A 140 -4.34 -1.28 -3.23
CA ALA A 140 -4.64 -0.87 -1.86
C ALA A 140 -6.04 -1.34 -1.47
N LEU A 141 -6.18 -1.94 -0.29
CA LEU A 141 -7.43 -2.49 0.23
C LEU A 141 -7.77 -1.84 1.57
N GLN A 142 -8.97 -1.27 1.68
CA GLN A 142 -9.50 -0.78 2.95
C GLN A 142 -9.93 -1.92 3.85
N ARG A 143 -9.79 -1.72 5.16
CA ARG A 143 -10.18 -2.69 6.19
C ARG A 143 -11.59 -3.26 6.01
N GLN A 144 -12.55 -2.42 5.60
CA GLN A 144 -13.94 -2.82 5.36
C GLN A 144 -14.05 -4.00 4.39
N GLY A 145 -13.12 -4.12 3.44
CA GLY A 145 -13.10 -5.19 2.45
C GLY A 145 -12.90 -6.59 3.04
N VAL A 146 -12.32 -6.69 4.24
CA VAL A 146 -11.98 -7.97 4.89
C VAL A 146 -12.73 -8.18 6.22
N LEU A 147 -13.75 -7.37 6.48
CA LEU A 147 -14.65 -7.62 7.61
C LEU A 147 -15.60 -8.82 7.40
N PRO A 148 -16.10 -9.09 6.17
CA PRO A 148 -16.89 -10.30 5.94
C PRO A 148 -16.08 -11.57 6.22
N ALA A 149 -16.75 -12.59 6.75
CA ALA A 149 -16.11 -13.87 7.10
C ALA A 149 -15.63 -14.66 5.86
N ASN A 150 -16.31 -14.51 4.73
CA ASN A 150 -16.00 -15.20 3.49
C ASN A 150 -15.34 -14.24 2.50
N TYR A 151 -14.31 -14.74 1.80
CA TYR A 151 -13.72 -14.04 0.68
C TYR A 151 -14.58 -14.26 -0.57
N GLU A 152 -14.98 -13.17 -1.22
CA GLU A 152 -15.73 -13.17 -2.48
C GLU A 152 -14.78 -12.74 -3.62
N ASP A 153 -14.62 -13.57 -4.65
CA ASP A 153 -13.68 -13.35 -5.75
C ASP A 153 -14.33 -12.78 -7.02
N SER A 154 -15.67 -12.74 -7.07
CA SER A 154 -16.45 -12.03 -8.09
C SER A 154 -16.09 -10.54 -8.06
N LEU A 155 -16.24 -9.80 -9.17
CA LEU A 155 -16.03 -8.32 -9.16
C LEU A 155 -17.04 -7.54 -8.29
N SER A 156 -17.87 -8.27 -7.57
CA SER A 156 -18.79 -7.79 -6.57
C SER A 156 -18.23 -8.06 -5.17
N GLY A 157 -18.99 -7.70 -4.14
CA GLY A 157 -18.60 -8.00 -2.77
C GLY A 157 -17.65 -6.99 -2.13
N SER A 158 -17.46 -7.17 -0.83
CA SER A 158 -16.82 -6.15 0.01
C SER A 158 -15.35 -5.92 -0.37
N VAL A 159 -14.61 -6.96 -0.74
CA VAL A 159 -13.18 -6.84 -1.08
C VAL A 159 -13.00 -5.87 -2.25
N TRP A 160 -13.68 -6.11 -3.37
CA TRP A 160 -13.58 -5.29 -4.57
C TRP A 160 -14.11 -3.87 -4.36
N GLN A 161 -15.26 -3.72 -3.69
CA GLN A 161 -15.82 -2.40 -3.33
C GLN A 161 -14.90 -1.59 -2.42
N ASN A 162 -13.94 -2.22 -1.76
CA ASN A 162 -13.00 -1.59 -0.84
C ASN A 162 -11.56 -1.53 -1.37
N VAL A 163 -11.31 -1.94 -2.61
CA VAL A 163 -10.07 -1.58 -3.30
C VAL A 163 -10.08 -0.06 -3.54
N ARG A 164 -8.93 0.59 -3.33
CA ARG A 164 -8.78 2.04 -3.46
C ARG A 164 -7.70 2.41 -4.45
N PRO A 165 -7.88 3.50 -5.20
CA PRO A 165 -6.79 4.08 -5.96
C PRO A 165 -5.73 4.63 -4.99
N LEU A 166 -4.55 4.94 -5.52
CA LEU A 166 -3.53 5.66 -4.77
C LEU A 166 -4.09 6.99 -4.25
N CYS A 167 -3.79 7.30 -2.99
CA CYS A 167 -4.00 8.65 -2.45
C CYS A 167 -3.03 9.65 -3.11
N ALA A 168 -3.24 10.96 -2.91
CA ALA A 168 -2.43 12.01 -3.52
C ALA A 168 -0.95 11.88 -3.17
N ASN A 169 -0.61 11.55 -1.92
CA ASN A 169 0.77 11.31 -1.50
C ASN A 169 1.41 10.15 -2.30
N CYS A 170 0.71 9.03 -2.45
CA CYS A 170 1.25 7.87 -3.16
C CYS A 170 1.30 8.07 -4.68
N ARG A 171 0.36 8.84 -5.26
CA ARG A 171 0.43 9.25 -6.67
C ARG A 171 1.68 10.09 -6.93
N GLU A 172 1.89 11.12 -6.11
CA GLU A 172 3.08 12.00 -6.18
C GLU A 172 4.37 11.18 -6.07
N LEU A 173 4.46 10.31 -5.05
CA LEU A 173 5.64 9.47 -4.86
C LEU A 173 5.87 8.50 -6.04
N THR A 174 4.80 7.96 -6.63
CA THR A 174 4.91 7.11 -7.83
C THR A 174 5.49 7.91 -9.00
N GLN A 175 5.04 9.16 -9.20
CA GLN A 175 5.52 10.03 -10.27
C GLN A 175 6.97 10.45 -10.07
N MET A 176 7.36 10.85 -8.84
CA MET A 176 8.75 11.14 -8.48
C MET A 176 9.69 9.97 -8.80
N ARG A 177 9.21 8.75 -8.65
CA ARG A 177 9.95 7.50 -8.92
C ARG A 177 9.86 7.05 -10.38
N ARG A 178 9.24 7.83 -11.27
CA ARG A 178 8.98 7.47 -12.69
C ARG A 178 8.17 6.18 -12.84
N GLY A 179 7.36 5.84 -11.84
CA GLY A 179 6.40 4.76 -11.92
C GLY A 179 5.16 5.14 -12.74
N CYS A 180 4.36 4.14 -13.10
CA CYS A 180 3.11 4.35 -13.83
C CYS A 180 1.91 4.33 -12.87
N VAL A 181 1.26 5.47 -12.66
CA VAL A 181 0.10 5.60 -11.76
C VAL A 181 -1.06 4.68 -12.17
N ALA A 182 -1.26 4.47 -13.48
CA ALA A 182 -2.33 3.60 -14.00
C ALA A 182 -2.16 2.12 -13.58
N ASN A 183 -0.93 1.69 -13.24
CA ASN A 183 -0.69 0.33 -12.75
C ASN A 183 -1.27 0.06 -11.35
N PHE A 184 -1.80 1.10 -10.70
CA PHE A 184 -2.45 1.04 -9.39
C PHE A 184 -3.96 1.30 -9.47
N ASP A 185 -4.53 1.27 -10.68
CA ASP A 185 -5.97 1.40 -10.87
C ASP A 185 -6.70 0.19 -10.25
N PRO A 186 -7.69 0.43 -9.36
CA PRO A 186 -8.57 -0.59 -8.81
C PRO A 186 -9.23 -1.51 -9.84
N LEU A 187 -9.40 -1.05 -11.08
CA LEU A 187 -10.14 -1.77 -12.13
C LEU A 187 -9.27 -2.25 -13.31
N ALA A 188 -7.94 -2.06 -13.29
CA ALA A 188 -7.06 -2.42 -14.40
C ALA A 188 -7.14 -3.89 -14.87
N ASP A 189 -7.57 -4.82 -14.01
CA ASP A 189 -7.71 -6.26 -14.30
C ASP A 189 -9.16 -6.76 -14.14
N ALA A 190 -10.16 -5.87 -14.32
CA ALA A 190 -11.57 -6.24 -14.24
C ALA A 190 -12.08 -7.04 -15.47
N SER A 191 -11.32 -7.07 -16.57
CA SER A 191 -11.70 -7.80 -17.78
C SER A 191 -11.69 -9.32 -17.53
N GLY A 192 -12.84 -9.98 -17.64
CA GLY A 192 -12.97 -11.44 -17.54
C GLY A 192 -13.37 -12.01 -16.17
N ALA A 193 -13.91 -11.18 -15.28
CA ALA A 193 -14.54 -11.71 -14.08
C ALA A 193 -15.91 -12.34 -14.37
N PRO A 194 -16.30 -13.39 -13.62
CA PRO A 194 -17.66 -13.90 -13.62
C PRO A 194 -18.63 -12.78 -13.26
N PRO A 195 -19.83 -12.77 -13.86
CA PRO A 195 -20.91 -11.87 -13.46
C PRO A 195 -21.27 -12.02 -11.98
#